data_AF-A0A154PLC3-F1
#
_entry.id   AF-A0A154PLC3-F1
#
_cell.length_a   1.000
_cell.length_b   1.000
_cell.length_c   1.000
_cell.angle_alpha   90.00
_cell.angle_beta   90.00
_cell.angle_gamma   90.00
#
_symmetry.space_group_name_H-M   'P 1'
#
loop_
_entity.id
_entity.type
_entity.pdbx_description
1 polymer ?
#
loop_
_entity_poly.entity_id
_entity_poly.type
_entity_poly.pdbx_seq_one_letter_code
_entity_poly.pdbx_strand_id
1 'polypeptide(L)'
;MYIKNECKDIEALRRAVELIPPLAVIFKALQEPEVYERYETAVELLYWVLIRLRDPYIKSINKDCYESILRKVPSEISVAAPNLIFQVANAKQSTSEEKWKTIGHGSTTFFAFHGSRLENFHSIIHYGLQQSMCKKSLFGRGIHLSSELGVSLQYSLVGYGWGGSVLGSEMSCLALCELINHVDVKTGDSETNARNITRDSVCGRVPNKYYLVTNSELVRVRYLLIYSQEIRTTRYTDNRGLLAWFKQHKLLTFVLGYVVLLASVGLTHNKRVEKYYKLFAQKVGLE
;
A
#
# COMPACT_ATOMS: atom_id res chain seq x y z
N MET A 1 12.47 25.21 6.63
CA MET A 1 12.03 24.91 8.00
C MET A 1 13.01 24.00 8.75
N TYR A 2 13.50 22.88 8.16
CA TYR A 2 14.43 21.95 8.84
C TYR A 2 15.85 21.93 8.27
N ILE A 3 16.23 22.97 7.52
CA ILE A 3 17.61 23.18 7.06
C ILE A 3 18.02 24.55 7.55
N LYS A 4 19.13 24.61 8.30
CA LYS A 4 19.69 25.84 8.87
C LYS A 4 21.17 25.85 8.52
N ASN A 5 21.64 26.89 7.84
CA ASN A 5 23.04 27.02 7.41
C ASN A 5 23.56 25.76 6.68
N GLU A 6 22.78 25.26 5.72
CA GLU A 6 23.05 24.02 4.97
C GLU A 6 23.07 22.71 5.80
N CYS A 7 22.95 22.81 7.13
CA CYS A 7 22.82 21.67 8.02
C CYS A 7 21.36 21.22 8.16
N LYS A 8 21.13 19.91 8.07
CA LYS A 8 19.81 19.30 8.25
C LYS A 8 19.52 19.13 9.75
N ASP A 9 18.44 19.74 10.22
CA ASP A 9 17.95 19.62 11.59
C ASP A 9 17.00 18.41 11.71
N ILE A 10 17.59 17.20 11.71
CA ILE A 10 16.85 15.93 11.68
C ILE A 10 16.00 15.74 12.95
N GLU A 11 16.49 16.20 14.08
CA GLU A 11 15.79 16.04 15.37
C GLU A 11 14.54 16.92 15.44
N ALA A 12 14.62 18.16 14.94
CA ALA A 12 13.42 18.99 14.82
C ALA A 12 12.38 18.38 13.87
N LEU A 13 12.81 17.78 12.76
CA LEU A 13 11.90 17.08 11.84
C LEU A 13 11.26 15.85 12.51
N ARG A 14 12.05 15.06 13.27
CA ARG A 14 11.53 13.88 13.99
C ARG A 14 10.44 14.27 14.98
N ARG A 15 10.69 15.30 15.80
CA ARG A 15 9.69 15.84 16.75
C ARG A 15 8.43 16.34 16.03
N ALA A 16 8.58 17.01 14.89
CA ALA A 16 7.45 17.44 14.09
C ALA A 16 6.59 16.27 13.62
N VAL A 17 7.21 15.19 13.12
CA VAL A 17 6.52 13.98 12.64
C VAL A 17 5.76 13.26 13.76
N GLU A 18 6.35 13.17 14.96
CA GLU A 18 5.71 12.56 16.14
C GLU A 18 4.43 13.28 16.58
N LEU A 19 4.33 14.59 16.30
CA LEU A 19 3.17 15.41 16.67
C LEU A 19 2.04 15.38 15.63
N ILE A 20 2.26 14.80 14.45
CA ILE A 20 1.24 14.77 13.39
C ILE A 20 0.15 13.76 13.75
N PRO A 21 -1.10 14.19 14.04
CA PRO A 21 -2.19 13.26 14.29
C PRO A 21 -2.72 12.67 12.98
N PRO A 22 -3.52 11.58 13.03
CA PRO A 22 -4.11 10.97 11.83
C PRO A 22 -4.75 12.01 10.90
N LEU A 23 -4.61 11.84 9.58
CA LEU A 23 -5.04 12.86 8.60
C LEU A 23 -6.52 13.25 8.74
N ALA A 24 -7.38 12.32 9.16
CA ALA A 24 -8.79 12.60 9.41
C ALA A 24 -9.02 13.62 10.53
N VAL A 25 -8.13 13.66 11.54
CA VAL A 25 -8.17 14.63 12.63
C VAL A 25 -7.75 16.01 12.11
N ILE A 26 -6.63 16.08 11.38
CA ILE A 26 -6.14 17.32 10.77
C ILE A 26 -7.18 17.90 9.82
N PHE A 27 -7.76 17.05 8.96
CA PHE A 27 -8.76 17.48 7.99
C PHE A 27 -9.99 18.12 8.64
N LYS A 28 -10.44 17.59 9.80
CA LYS A 28 -11.52 18.21 10.59
C LYS A 28 -11.05 19.52 11.22
N ALA A 29 -9.87 19.52 11.83
CA ALA A 29 -9.31 20.70 12.47
C ALA A 29 -9.09 21.85 11.49
N LEU A 30 -8.79 21.60 10.22
CA LEU A 30 -8.64 22.63 9.18
C LEU A 30 -9.89 23.48 8.93
N GLN A 31 -11.06 23.07 9.44
CA GLN A 31 -12.28 23.88 9.39
C GLN A 31 -12.37 24.90 10.54
N GLU A 32 -11.53 24.76 11.57
CA GLU A 32 -11.49 25.62 12.74
C GLU A 32 -10.53 26.82 12.51
N PRO A 33 -10.89 28.04 12.94
CA PRO A 33 -10.08 29.23 12.69
C PRO A 33 -8.70 29.20 13.39
N GLU A 34 -8.57 28.47 14.49
CA GLU A 34 -7.35 28.39 15.32
C GLU A 34 -6.41 27.23 14.93
N VAL A 35 -6.69 26.55 13.81
CA VAL A 35 -5.93 25.34 13.41
C VAL A 35 -4.43 25.58 13.26
N TYR A 36 -4.06 26.74 12.73
CA TYR A 36 -2.66 27.09 12.52
C TYR A 36 -1.94 27.30 13.85
N GLU A 37 -2.58 27.89 14.86
CA GLU A 37 -1.98 28.07 16.19
C GLU A 37 -1.73 26.71 16.86
N ARG A 38 -2.62 25.74 16.64
CA ARG A 38 -2.55 24.41 17.26
C ARG A 38 -1.65 23.42 16.52
N TYR A 39 -1.59 23.51 15.19
CA TYR A 39 -0.97 22.50 14.33
C TYR A 39 0.03 23.08 13.31
N GLU A 40 0.56 24.28 13.53
CA GLU A 40 1.49 24.99 12.63
C GLU A 40 2.50 24.05 11.96
N THR A 41 3.31 23.38 12.78
CA THR A 41 4.40 22.50 12.30
C THR A 41 3.88 21.32 11.47
N ALA A 42 2.74 20.74 11.85
CA ALA A 42 2.14 19.62 11.12
C ALA A 42 1.56 20.10 9.78
N VAL A 43 0.87 21.24 9.76
CA VAL A 43 0.30 21.83 8.55
C VAL A 43 1.41 22.22 7.57
N GLU A 44 2.49 22.83 8.04
CA GLU A 44 3.62 23.20 7.18
C GLU A 44 4.34 21.99 6.59
N LEU A 45 4.58 20.94 7.39
CA LEU A 45 5.20 19.71 6.89
C LEU A 45 4.29 18.99 5.88
N LEU A 46 3.00 18.88 6.18
CA LEU A 46 2.03 18.28 5.26
C LEU A 46 1.86 19.10 3.98
N TYR A 47 1.89 20.41 4.07
CA TYR A 47 1.89 21.29 2.89
C TYR A 47 3.12 21.03 2.01
N TRP A 48 4.30 20.86 2.62
CA TRP A 48 5.50 20.49 1.86
C TRP A 48 5.34 19.12 1.18
N VAL A 49 4.91 18.09 1.91
CA VAL A 49 4.76 16.72 1.38
C VAL A 49 3.67 16.60 0.33
N LEU A 50 2.50 17.21 0.54
CA LEU A 50 1.30 16.97 -0.28
C LEU A 50 1.12 18.00 -1.39
N ILE A 51 1.60 19.24 -1.19
CA ILE A 51 1.34 20.35 -2.11
C ILE A 51 2.62 20.79 -2.83
N ARG A 52 3.76 20.91 -2.14
CA ARG A 52 5.01 21.30 -2.81
C ARG A 52 5.63 20.15 -3.59
N LEU A 53 5.61 18.93 -3.05
CA LEU A 53 6.07 17.73 -3.76
C LEU A 53 4.99 17.15 -4.69
N ARG A 54 4.48 17.96 -5.62
CA ARG A 54 3.31 17.61 -6.46
C ARG A 54 3.61 16.68 -7.64
N ASP A 55 4.88 16.51 -8.02
CA ASP A 55 5.27 15.67 -9.16
C ASP A 55 6.44 14.73 -8.77
N PRO A 56 6.30 13.40 -8.92
CA PRO A 56 5.05 12.69 -9.25
C PRO A 56 4.02 12.75 -8.12
N TYR A 57 2.75 12.53 -8.44
CA TYR A 57 1.67 12.35 -7.47
C TYR A 57 1.18 10.90 -7.44
N ILE A 58 0.58 10.51 -6.32
CA ILE A 58 0.17 9.13 -6.06
C ILE A 58 -1.36 9.02 -6.13
N LYS A 59 -1.86 8.02 -6.86
CA LYS A 59 -3.30 7.72 -7.00
C LYS A 59 -3.61 6.32 -6.48
N SER A 60 -4.66 6.19 -5.68
CA SER A 60 -5.20 4.89 -5.29
C SER A 60 -5.84 4.18 -6.48
N ILE A 61 -5.61 2.88 -6.62
CA ILE A 61 -6.25 2.05 -7.64
C ILE A 61 -7.40 1.23 -7.04
N ASN A 62 -8.50 1.11 -7.78
CA ASN A 62 -9.61 0.23 -7.40
C ASN A 62 -9.18 -1.25 -7.49
N LYS A 63 -9.63 -2.07 -6.54
CA LYS A 63 -9.33 -3.50 -6.44
C LYS A 63 -9.72 -4.30 -7.68
N ASP A 64 -10.78 -3.90 -8.37
CA ASP A 64 -11.22 -4.55 -9.61
C ASP A 64 -10.14 -4.51 -10.70
N CYS A 65 -9.23 -3.53 -10.63
CA CYS A 65 -8.12 -3.37 -11.55
C CYS A 65 -6.81 -4.05 -11.08
N TYR A 66 -6.77 -4.71 -9.91
CA TYR A 66 -5.51 -5.25 -9.38
C TYR A 66 -5.00 -6.39 -10.25
N GLU A 67 -5.88 -7.30 -10.63
CA GLU A 67 -5.57 -8.42 -11.52
C GLU A 67 -5.00 -7.94 -12.87
N SER A 68 -5.59 -6.91 -13.47
CA SER A 68 -5.12 -6.41 -14.77
C SER A 68 -3.77 -5.72 -14.69
N ILE A 69 -3.42 -5.14 -13.54
CA ILE A 69 -2.10 -4.55 -13.29
C ILE A 69 -1.06 -5.65 -13.05
N LEU A 70 -1.37 -6.63 -12.20
CA LEU A 70 -0.43 -7.72 -11.88
C LEU A 70 -0.12 -8.58 -13.13
N ARG A 71 -1.11 -8.81 -14.00
CA ARG A 71 -0.94 -9.52 -15.28
C ARG A 71 -0.06 -8.80 -16.31
N LYS A 72 0.33 -7.55 -16.07
CA LYS A 72 1.32 -6.86 -16.92
C LYS A 72 2.70 -7.51 -16.85
N VAL A 73 2.98 -8.24 -15.76
CA VAL A 73 4.21 -9.00 -15.59
C VAL A 73 3.90 -10.48 -15.82
N PRO A 74 4.67 -11.19 -16.65
CA PRO A 74 4.51 -12.62 -16.87
C PRO A 74 5.10 -13.41 -15.68
N SER A 75 4.44 -13.34 -14.53
CA SER A 75 4.82 -14.11 -13.32
C SER A 75 4.22 -15.50 -13.41
N GLU A 76 5.05 -16.52 -13.19
CA GLU A 76 4.64 -17.94 -13.23
C GLU A 76 4.16 -18.41 -11.85
N ILE A 77 4.68 -17.81 -10.79
CA ILE A 77 4.42 -18.24 -9.41
C ILE A 77 3.35 -17.36 -8.79
N SER A 78 2.26 -17.97 -8.34
CA SER A 78 1.24 -17.27 -7.56
C SER A 78 1.78 -16.92 -6.18
N VAL A 79 1.65 -15.66 -5.79
CA VAL A 79 2.05 -15.14 -4.48
C VAL A 79 0.88 -14.37 -3.87
N ALA A 80 0.92 -14.15 -2.55
CA ALA A 80 -0.08 -13.35 -1.86
C ALA A 80 -0.27 -11.98 -2.55
N ALA A 81 -1.54 -11.64 -2.85
CA ALA A 81 -1.87 -10.37 -3.46
C ALA A 81 -1.59 -9.20 -2.50
N PRO A 82 -1.20 -8.02 -3.02
CA PRO A 82 -1.01 -6.82 -2.21
C PRO A 82 -2.33 -6.36 -1.58
N ASN A 83 -2.25 -5.75 -0.40
CA ASN A 83 -3.41 -5.18 0.26
C ASN A 83 -3.97 -3.97 -0.50
N LEU A 84 -3.06 -3.16 -1.05
CA LEU A 84 -3.36 -1.95 -1.83
C LEU A 84 -2.37 -1.79 -2.99
N ILE A 85 -2.86 -1.21 -4.09
CA ILE A 85 -2.04 -0.77 -5.21
C ILE A 85 -2.26 0.73 -5.40
N PHE A 86 -1.16 1.46 -5.52
CA PHE A 86 -1.15 2.86 -5.90
C PHE A 86 -0.44 3.03 -7.24
N GLN A 87 -0.89 3.98 -8.04
CA GLN A 87 -0.23 4.40 -9.26
C GLN A 87 0.62 5.64 -8.97
N VAL A 88 1.87 5.59 -9.43
CA VAL A 88 2.74 6.77 -9.51
C VAL A 88 2.48 7.41 -10.87
N ALA A 89 1.93 8.63 -10.84
CA ALA A 89 1.54 9.34 -12.03
C ALA A 89 2.21 10.71 -12.06
N ASN A 90 2.62 11.13 -13.26
CA ASN A 90 3.26 12.41 -13.48
C ASN A 90 2.24 13.48 -13.89
N ALA A 91 2.59 14.74 -13.63
CA ALA A 91 1.86 15.87 -14.17
C ALA A 91 1.95 15.91 -15.71
N LYS A 92 0.96 16.53 -16.38
CA LYS A 92 0.88 16.58 -17.85
C LYS A 92 2.12 17.21 -18.52
N GLN A 93 2.77 18.15 -17.83
CA GLN A 93 3.97 18.88 -18.27
C GLN A 93 5.21 18.43 -17.49
N SER A 94 5.24 17.18 -17.02
CA SER A 94 6.39 16.66 -16.29
C SER A 94 7.57 16.48 -17.22
N THR A 95 8.68 17.15 -16.92
CA THR A 95 9.95 16.99 -17.64
C THR A 95 10.45 15.55 -17.62
N SER A 96 10.15 14.80 -16.54
CA SER A 96 10.48 13.39 -16.43
C SER A 96 9.71 12.50 -17.42
N GLU A 97 8.44 12.81 -17.67
CA GLU A 97 7.60 12.09 -18.63
C GLU A 97 8.05 12.37 -20.07
N GLU A 98 8.41 13.63 -20.38
CA GLU A 98 8.95 14.02 -21.68
C GLU A 98 10.29 13.34 -21.97
N LYS A 99 11.20 13.33 -20.98
CA LYS A 99 12.47 12.58 -21.07
C LYS A 99 12.23 11.11 -21.34
N TRP A 100 11.33 10.47 -20.57
CA TRP A 100 11.00 9.06 -20.75
C TRP A 100 10.50 8.75 -22.17
N LYS A 101 9.56 9.56 -22.69
CA LYS A 101 9.03 9.39 -24.06
C LYS A 101 10.11 9.55 -25.12
N THR A 102 11.07 10.45 -24.90
CA THR A 102 12.17 10.69 -25.82
C THR A 102 13.13 9.50 -25.86
N ILE A 103 13.52 8.98 -24.69
CA ILE A 103 14.42 7.83 -24.57
C ILE A 103 13.75 6.55 -25.08
N GLY A 104 12.47 6.37 -24.78
CA GLY A 104 11.68 5.21 -25.23
C GLY A 104 11.18 5.29 -26.67
N HIS A 105 11.49 6.34 -27.41
CA HIS A 105 10.97 6.54 -28.76
C HIS A 105 11.38 5.38 -29.68
N GLY A 106 10.40 4.70 -30.27
CA GLY A 106 10.62 3.55 -31.16
C GLY A 106 10.96 2.23 -30.44
N SER A 107 10.99 2.22 -29.11
CA SER A 107 11.25 1.02 -28.30
C SER A 107 9.98 0.48 -27.65
N THR A 108 9.91 -0.84 -27.46
CA THR A 108 8.84 -1.47 -26.67
C THR A 108 9.13 -1.35 -25.18
N THR A 109 8.09 -1.36 -24.34
CA THR A 109 8.24 -1.41 -22.88
C THR A 109 7.67 -2.69 -22.29
N PHE A 110 8.18 -3.09 -21.14
CA PHE A 110 7.70 -4.22 -20.37
C PHE A 110 7.75 -3.92 -18.87
N PHE A 111 7.17 -4.79 -18.04
CA PHE A 111 7.06 -4.56 -16.62
C PHE A 111 7.86 -5.57 -15.80
N ALA A 112 8.42 -5.12 -14.68
CA ALA A 112 9.08 -5.98 -13.70
C ALA A 112 8.96 -5.40 -12.28
N PHE A 113 9.10 -6.27 -11.29
CA PHE A 113 9.05 -5.94 -9.88
C PHE A 113 10.42 -5.54 -9.34
N HIS A 114 10.43 -4.58 -8.42
CA HIS A 114 11.61 -4.17 -7.66
C HIS A 114 11.26 -4.08 -6.17
N GLY A 115 11.93 -4.90 -5.36
CA GLY A 115 11.83 -4.84 -3.90
C GLY A 115 12.89 -3.93 -3.30
N SER A 116 12.48 -3.13 -2.30
CA SER A 116 13.38 -2.31 -1.49
C SER A 116 12.81 -2.15 -0.09
N ARG A 117 13.62 -1.70 0.86
CA ARG A 117 13.14 -1.36 2.21
C ARG A 117 12.22 -0.14 2.15
N LEU A 118 11.23 -0.10 3.05
CA LEU A 118 10.19 0.93 3.07
C LEU A 118 10.76 2.36 3.10
N GLU A 119 11.81 2.60 3.90
CA GLU A 119 12.46 3.90 4.06
C GLU A 119 13.04 4.49 2.77
N ASN A 120 13.32 3.65 1.76
CA ASN A 120 13.86 4.10 0.48
C ASN A 120 12.78 4.68 -0.44
N PHE A 121 11.50 4.38 -0.22
CA PHE A 121 10.45 4.67 -1.20
C PHE A 121 10.17 6.15 -1.40
N HIS A 122 10.37 6.99 -0.37
CA HIS A 122 10.27 8.44 -0.56
C HIS A 122 11.26 8.92 -1.64
N SER A 123 12.52 8.47 -1.56
CA SER A 123 13.54 8.82 -2.56
C SER A 123 13.25 8.17 -3.92
N ILE A 124 12.88 6.88 -3.94
CA ILE A 124 12.58 6.14 -5.18
C ILE A 124 11.42 6.79 -5.96
N ILE A 125 10.40 7.29 -5.27
CA ILE A 125 9.24 7.94 -5.91
C ILE A 125 9.67 9.28 -6.54
N HIS A 126 10.42 10.12 -5.81
CA HIS A 126 10.73 11.47 -6.27
C HIS A 126 11.97 11.57 -7.18
N TYR A 127 12.91 10.64 -7.06
CA TYR A 127 14.18 10.66 -7.80
C TYR A 127 14.38 9.42 -8.69
N GLY A 128 13.42 8.49 -8.71
CA GLY A 128 13.54 7.25 -9.47
C GLY A 128 14.51 6.24 -8.83
N LEU A 129 14.67 5.09 -9.50
CA LEU A 129 15.64 4.07 -9.09
C LEU A 129 17.03 4.47 -9.56
N GLN A 130 17.93 4.73 -8.60
CA GLN A 130 19.29 5.17 -8.88
C GLN A 130 20.26 4.00 -8.81
N GLN A 131 20.91 3.67 -9.93
CA GLN A 131 21.91 2.60 -10.00
C GLN A 131 23.05 2.80 -8.99
N SER A 132 23.51 4.05 -8.79
CA SER A 132 24.60 4.39 -7.86
C SER A 132 24.27 4.07 -6.40
N MET A 133 22.99 4.05 -6.05
CA MET A 133 22.49 3.74 -4.70
C MET A 133 22.20 2.24 -4.52
N CYS A 134 22.26 1.45 -5.59
CA CYS A 134 22.05 0.02 -5.54
C CYS A 134 23.32 -0.69 -5.09
N LYS A 135 23.20 -1.59 -4.11
CA LYS A 135 24.33 -2.43 -3.67
C LYS A 135 24.79 -3.32 -4.82
N LYS A 136 26.10 -3.54 -4.92
CA LYS A 136 26.64 -4.58 -5.81
C LYS A 136 26.05 -5.93 -5.40
N SER A 137 25.54 -6.67 -6.37
CA SER A 137 25.00 -8.01 -6.17
C SER A 137 25.81 -9.03 -6.96
N LEU A 138 25.43 -10.30 -6.83
CA LEU A 138 26.03 -11.44 -7.54
C LEU A 138 26.04 -11.26 -9.07
N PHE A 139 25.06 -10.51 -9.60
CA PHE A 139 24.86 -10.28 -11.04
C PHE A 139 25.53 -9.00 -11.55
N GLY A 140 26.25 -8.29 -10.70
CA GLY A 140 26.98 -7.07 -11.03
C GLY A 140 26.34 -5.80 -10.45
N ARG A 141 26.79 -4.64 -10.95
CA ARG A 141 26.29 -3.33 -10.53
C ARG A 141 25.11 -2.91 -11.41
N GLY A 142 23.96 -2.72 -10.80
CA GLY A 142 22.75 -2.37 -11.53
C GLY A 142 21.55 -2.25 -10.62
N ILE A 143 20.45 -1.76 -11.19
CA ILE A 143 19.14 -1.87 -10.58
C ILE A 143 18.64 -3.28 -10.86
N HIS A 144 18.32 -4.02 -9.81
CA HIS A 144 17.87 -5.39 -9.88
C HIS A 144 16.35 -5.44 -9.85
N LEU A 145 15.76 -6.11 -10.85
CA LEU A 145 14.33 -6.34 -10.95
C LEU A 145 14.07 -7.81 -11.28
N SER A 146 12.83 -8.26 -11.10
CA SER A 146 12.41 -9.61 -11.46
C SER A 146 11.00 -9.63 -12.04
N SER A 147 10.72 -10.55 -12.96
CA SER A 147 9.34 -10.83 -13.38
C SER A 147 8.56 -11.64 -12.33
N GLU A 148 9.22 -12.20 -11.32
CA GLU A 148 8.56 -12.93 -10.23
C GLU A 148 8.38 -12.02 -9.01
N LEU A 149 7.12 -11.88 -8.60
CA LEU A 149 6.75 -11.07 -7.44
C LEU A 149 7.38 -11.62 -6.15
N GLY A 150 7.39 -12.94 -5.98
CA GLY A 150 7.93 -13.62 -4.80
C GLY A 150 9.42 -13.36 -4.57
N VAL A 151 10.19 -13.26 -5.65
CA VAL A 151 11.63 -12.92 -5.59
C VAL A 151 11.80 -11.49 -5.08
N SER A 152 11.04 -10.54 -5.62
CA SER A 152 11.15 -9.14 -5.23
C SER A 152 10.63 -8.88 -3.81
N LEU A 153 9.68 -9.67 -3.33
CA LEU A 153 9.17 -9.59 -1.96
C LEU A 153 10.24 -9.88 -0.89
N GLN A 154 11.23 -10.74 -1.19
CA GLN A 154 12.33 -11.03 -0.26
C GLN A 154 13.18 -9.78 0.05
N TYR A 155 13.22 -8.81 -0.87
CA TYR A 155 13.93 -7.55 -0.71
C TYR A 155 13.05 -6.43 -0.13
N SER A 156 11.74 -6.68 0.01
CA SER A 156 10.75 -5.75 0.53
C SER A 156 10.34 -6.11 1.96
N LEU A 157 11.31 -6.00 2.87
CA LEU A 157 11.07 -6.26 4.29
C LEU A 157 10.07 -5.25 4.87
N VAL A 158 9.28 -5.71 5.86
CA VAL A 158 8.37 -4.86 6.62
C VAL A 158 9.18 -3.77 7.32
N GLY A 159 8.74 -2.53 7.18
CA GLY A 159 9.28 -1.37 7.86
C GLY A 159 8.21 -0.61 8.62
N TYR A 160 8.65 0.31 9.47
CA TYR A 160 7.78 1.19 10.24
C TYR A 160 7.49 2.46 9.43
N GLY A 161 6.21 2.70 9.18
CA GLY A 161 5.71 3.92 8.57
C GLY A 161 5.30 4.94 9.63
N TRP A 162 4.20 5.64 9.38
CA TRP A 162 3.65 6.63 10.29
C TRP A 162 2.55 6.02 11.18
N GLY A 163 2.66 6.18 12.49
CA GLY A 163 1.70 5.60 13.45
C GLY A 163 0.26 6.10 13.30
N GLY A 164 0.06 7.32 12.77
CA GLY A 164 -1.28 7.86 12.46
C GLY A 164 -1.85 7.41 11.11
N SER A 165 -1.17 6.50 10.41
CA SER A 165 -1.54 6.05 9.07
C SER A 165 -2.77 5.15 9.08
N VAL A 166 -3.70 5.43 8.17
CA VAL A 166 -4.85 4.54 7.89
C VAL A 166 -4.44 3.20 7.27
N LEU A 167 -3.18 3.08 6.81
CA LEU A 167 -2.62 1.85 6.26
C LEU A 167 -2.00 0.94 7.33
N GLY A 168 -2.01 1.40 8.59
CA GLY A 168 -1.27 0.79 9.69
C GLY A 168 0.15 1.33 9.82
N SER A 169 0.76 0.99 10.95
CA SER A 169 2.08 1.45 11.35
C SER A 169 3.20 0.63 10.73
N GLU A 170 2.92 -0.63 10.38
CA GLU A 170 3.87 -1.57 9.78
C GLU A 170 3.44 -1.96 8.36
N MET A 171 4.33 -1.75 7.40
CA MET A 171 4.07 -2.12 6.01
C MET A 171 5.33 -2.48 5.24
N SER A 172 5.15 -3.28 4.20
CA SER A 172 6.12 -3.55 3.15
C SER A 172 5.65 -2.89 1.85
N CYS A 173 6.59 -2.39 1.06
CA CYS A 173 6.31 -1.67 -0.17
C CYS A 173 7.18 -2.22 -1.30
N LEU A 174 6.57 -2.48 -2.45
CA LEU A 174 7.24 -3.01 -3.63
C LEU A 174 6.90 -2.13 -4.84
N ALA A 175 7.89 -1.85 -5.68
CA ALA A 175 7.69 -1.11 -6.92
C ALA A 175 7.39 -2.06 -8.07
N LEU A 176 6.35 -1.76 -8.85
CA LEU A 176 6.16 -2.30 -10.18
C LEU A 176 6.62 -1.25 -11.18
N CYS A 177 7.70 -1.59 -11.88
CA CYS A 177 8.42 -0.72 -12.77
C CYS A 177 8.09 -1.03 -14.21
N GLU A 178 8.12 0.01 -15.05
CA GLU A 178 8.12 -0.10 -16.50
C GLU A 178 9.55 0.12 -17.00
N LEU A 179 9.99 -0.73 -17.91
CA LEU A 179 11.34 -0.76 -18.47
C LEU A 179 11.26 -0.58 -19.97
N ILE A 180 12.21 0.16 -20.53
CA ILE A 180 12.42 0.25 -21.97
C ILE A 180 13.24 -0.96 -22.42
N ASN A 181 12.78 -1.66 -23.45
CA ASN A 181 13.52 -2.75 -24.07
C ASN A 181 14.75 -2.20 -24.82
N HIS A 182 15.89 -2.19 -24.13
CA HIS A 182 17.13 -1.61 -24.60
C HIS A 182 18.32 -2.53 -24.29
N VAL A 183 19.45 -2.36 -24.99
CA VAL A 183 20.65 -3.21 -24.83
C VAL A 183 21.28 -3.14 -23.43
N ASP A 184 21.03 -2.05 -22.70
CA ASP A 184 21.48 -1.81 -21.33
C ASP A 184 20.58 -2.45 -20.27
N VAL A 185 19.48 -3.08 -20.69
CA VAL A 185 18.66 -3.95 -19.85
C VAL A 185 19.10 -5.39 -20.10
N LYS A 186 19.84 -5.95 -19.16
CA LYS A 186 20.36 -7.31 -19.22
C LYS A 186 19.31 -8.27 -18.69
N THR A 187 19.09 -9.38 -19.40
CA THR A 187 18.07 -10.38 -19.07
C THR A 187 18.66 -11.78 -19.27
N GLY A 188 18.24 -12.75 -18.44
CA GLY A 188 18.67 -14.14 -18.60
C GLY A 188 18.09 -14.82 -19.84
N ASP A 189 16.87 -14.43 -20.23
CA ASP A 189 16.05 -15.11 -21.25
C ASP A 189 16.40 -14.72 -22.70
N SER A 190 17.38 -13.83 -22.91
CA SER A 190 17.76 -13.39 -24.25
C SER A 190 18.68 -14.41 -24.94
N GLU A 191 18.34 -14.81 -26.16
CA GLU A 191 19.16 -15.72 -26.98
C GLU A 191 20.53 -15.11 -27.35
N THR A 192 20.65 -13.78 -27.30
CA THR A 192 21.92 -13.08 -27.57
C THR A 192 22.81 -12.99 -26.32
N ASN A 193 23.97 -13.67 -26.38
CA ASN A 193 24.98 -13.72 -25.31
C ASN A 193 25.39 -12.33 -24.74
N ALA A 194 25.32 -11.26 -25.54
CA ALA A 194 25.69 -9.90 -25.12
C ALA A 194 24.72 -9.24 -24.12
N ARG A 195 23.47 -9.73 -24.00
CA ARG A 195 22.50 -9.25 -23.01
C ARG A 195 22.48 -10.08 -21.73
N ASN A 196 23.13 -11.25 -21.73
CA ASN A 196 23.11 -12.16 -20.58
C ASN A 196 24.40 -12.07 -19.76
N ILE A 197 25.48 -11.57 -20.36
CA ILE A 197 26.80 -11.46 -19.71
C ILE A 197 26.98 -10.04 -19.16
N THR A 198 27.23 -9.95 -17.86
CA THR A 198 27.66 -8.72 -17.20
C THR A 198 29.12 -8.86 -16.79
N ARG A 199 29.98 -7.97 -17.28
CA ARG A 199 31.45 -7.99 -17.06
C ARG A 199 31.85 -7.95 -15.58
N ASP A 200 30.94 -7.46 -14.72
CA ASP A 200 31.11 -7.31 -13.28
C ASP A 200 30.38 -8.40 -12.45
N SER A 201 29.80 -9.42 -13.07
CA SER A 201 29.14 -10.51 -12.33
C SER A 201 30.11 -11.57 -11.86
N VAL A 202 29.87 -12.08 -10.64
CA VAL A 202 30.61 -13.22 -10.08
C VAL A 202 30.12 -14.54 -10.70
N CYS A 203 28.84 -14.60 -11.12
CA CYS A 203 28.21 -15.79 -11.69
C CYS A 203 28.23 -15.84 -13.24
N GLY A 204 28.76 -14.81 -13.90
CA GLY A 204 28.88 -14.74 -15.36
C GLY A 204 27.57 -14.49 -16.14
N ARG A 205 26.40 -14.87 -15.60
CA ARG A 205 25.09 -14.73 -16.26
C ARG A 205 23.99 -14.24 -15.31
N VAL A 206 23.10 -13.39 -15.83
CA VAL A 206 21.83 -13.04 -15.16
C VAL A 206 20.87 -14.23 -15.26
N PRO A 207 20.25 -14.71 -14.17
CA PRO A 207 19.31 -15.84 -14.23
C PRO A 207 18.02 -15.47 -14.97
N ASN A 208 17.30 -16.48 -15.44
CA ASN A 208 15.97 -16.33 -16.03
C ASN A 208 15.05 -15.60 -15.06
N LYS A 209 14.12 -14.78 -15.57
CA LYS A 209 13.20 -13.96 -14.75
C LYS A 209 13.85 -12.82 -13.94
N TYR A 210 15.16 -12.59 -14.07
CA TYR A 210 15.84 -11.42 -13.50
C TYR A 210 16.21 -10.42 -14.60
N TYR A 211 16.15 -9.14 -14.23
CA TYR A 211 16.57 -8.03 -15.07
C TYR A 211 17.58 -7.18 -14.32
N LEU A 212 18.68 -6.85 -14.99
CA LEU A 212 19.67 -5.91 -14.49
C LEU A 212 19.69 -4.68 -15.41
N VAL A 213 19.34 -3.54 -14.85
CA VAL A 213 19.35 -2.26 -15.58
C VAL A 213 20.59 -1.48 -15.18
N THR A 214 21.44 -1.16 -16.16
CA THR A 214 22.64 -0.35 -15.92
C THR A 214 22.41 1.14 -16.10
N ASN A 215 21.40 1.56 -16.85
CA ASN A 215 21.04 2.97 -16.99
C ASN A 215 19.72 3.26 -16.26
N SER A 216 19.79 4.11 -15.22
CA SER A 216 18.64 4.52 -14.41
C SER A 216 17.50 5.14 -15.24
N GLU A 217 17.78 5.73 -16.41
CA GLU A 217 16.77 6.36 -17.26
C GLU A 217 15.89 5.35 -18.02
N LEU A 218 16.28 4.08 -18.07
CA LEU A 218 15.55 3.01 -18.76
C LEU A 218 14.51 2.32 -17.88
N VAL A 219 14.37 2.76 -16.62
CA VAL A 219 13.39 2.22 -15.68
C VAL A 219 12.64 3.34 -14.97
N ARG A 220 11.32 3.20 -14.87
CA ARG A 220 10.49 4.10 -14.06
C ARG A 220 9.52 3.34 -13.19
N VAL A 221 9.20 3.88 -12.03
CA VAL A 221 8.17 3.31 -11.14
C VAL A 221 6.79 3.72 -11.65
N ARG A 222 5.90 2.74 -11.86
CA ARG A 222 4.52 2.99 -12.32
C ARG A 222 3.49 2.69 -11.25
N TYR A 223 3.74 1.68 -10.43
CA TYR A 223 2.85 1.32 -9.34
C TYR A 223 3.63 0.97 -8.07
N LEU A 224 3.00 1.20 -6.93
CA LEU A 224 3.44 0.80 -5.60
C LEU A 224 2.47 -0.26 -5.08
N LEU A 225 3.00 -1.40 -4.67
CA LEU A 225 2.27 -2.52 -4.12
C LEU A 225 2.52 -2.51 -2.62
N ILE A 226 1.47 -2.32 -1.82
CA ILE A 226 1.57 -2.21 -0.36
C ILE A 226 1.05 -3.48 0.29
N TYR A 227 1.88 -4.03 1.17
CA TYR A 227 1.56 -5.15 2.04
C TYR A 227 1.50 -4.64 3.48
N SER A 228 0.34 -4.70 4.11
CA SER A 228 0.13 -4.30 5.49
C SER A 228 -0.64 -5.38 6.23
N GLN A 229 -0.15 -5.72 7.43
CA GLN A 229 -0.76 -6.70 8.31
C GLN A 229 -2.06 -6.14 8.91
N GLU A 230 -2.09 -4.86 9.27
CA GLU A 230 -3.20 -4.21 9.98
C GLU A 230 -4.43 -3.95 9.10
N ILE A 231 -4.27 -3.86 7.77
CA ILE A 231 -5.42 -3.76 6.84
C ILE A 231 -6.26 -5.05 6.87
N ARG A 232 -5.69 -6.19 7.30
CA ARG A 232 -6.44 -7.43 7.48
C ARG A 232 -7.26 -7.42 8.78
N THR A 233 -6.79 -6.77 9.84
CA THR A 233 -7.48 -6.73 11.15
C THR A 233 -8.56 -5.65 11.22
N THR A 234 -8.39 -4.52 10.54
CA THR A 234 -9.40 -3.44 10.47
C THR A 234 -10.57 -3.76 9.53
N ARG A 235 -10.49 -4.85 8.75
CA ARG A 235 -11.59 -5.38 7.93
C ARG A 235 -12.47 -6.40 8.66
N TYR A 236 -12.56 -6.34 9.99
CA TYR A 236 -13.68 -7.00 10.68
C TYR A 236 -14.94 -6.11 10.57
N THR A 237 -15.60 -6.26 9.41
CA THR A 237 -17.02 -5.99 9.19
C THR A 237 -17.53 -4.62 9.66
N ASP A 238 -17.48 -3.62 8.77
CA ASP A 238 -18.51 -2.57 8.74
C ASP A 238 -19.84 -3.19 8.28
N ASN A 239 -20.35 -4.14 9.06
CA ASN A 239 -21.76 -4.50 9.05
C ASN A 239 -22.38 -3.69 10.18
N ARG A 240 -22.89 -2.50 9.85
CA ARG A 240 -23.77 -1.70 10.72
C ARG A 240 -25.10 -2.43 10.97
N GLY A 241 -25.04 -3.60 11.60
CA GLY A 241 -26.18 -4.44 11.90
C GLY A 241 -26.07 -5.01 13.30
N LEU A 242 -27.23 -5.26 13.91
CA LEU A 242 -27.36 -5.84 15.26
C LEU A 242 -26.49 -7.09 15.45
N LEU A 243 -26.28 -7.88 14.39
CA LEU A 243 -25.46 -9.09 14.39
C LEU A 243 -23.97 -8.84 14.70
N ALA A 244 -23.39 -7.73 14.25
CA ALA A 244 -22.01 -7.36 14.55
C ALA A 244 -21.87 -6.90 16.02
N TRP A 245 -22.86 -6.12 16.49
CA TRP A 245 -22.96 -5.68 17.88
C TRP A 245 -23.11 -6.88 18.85
N PHE A 246 -23.95 -7.86 18.51
CA PHE A 246 -24.11 -9.09 19.31
C PHE A 246 -22.83 -9.93 19.38
N LYS A 247 -22.04 -9.97 18.29
CA LYS A 247 -20.74 -10.66 18.28
C LYS A 247 -19.69 -9.96 19.15
N GLN A 248 -19.71 -8.62 19.19
CA GLN A 248 -18.77 -7.82 19.96
C GLN A 248 -19.09 -7.86 21.46
N HIS A 249 -20.37 -7.84 21.83
CA HIS A 249 -20.81 -7.81 23.23
C HIS A 249 -21.32 -9.16 23.72
N LYS A 250 -20.48 -10.21 23.63
CA LYS A 250 -20.86 -11.60 23.97
C LYS A 250 -21.56 -11.72 25.33
N LEU A 251 -21.03 -11.09 26.38
CA LEU A 251 -21.60 -11.12 27.73
C LEU A 251 -23.00 -10.50 27.78
N LEU A 252 -23.16 -9.31 27.20
CA LEU A 252 -24.44 -8.59 27.19
C LEU A 252 -25.51 -9.35 26.40
N THR A 253 -25.11 -9.98 25.29
CA THR A 253 -25.97 -10.88 24.50
C THR A 253 -26.47 -12.06 25.34
N PHE A 254 -25.58 -12.71 26.13
CA PHE A 254 -25.98 -13.79 27.02
C PHE A 254 -26.93 -13.31 28.12
N VAL A 255 -26.69 -12.14 28.72
CA VAL A 255 -27.56 -11.56 29.75
C VAL A 255 -28.94 -11.20 29.19
N LEU A 256 -29.01 -10.54 28.03
CA LEU A 256 -30.27 -10.21 27.37
C LEU A 256 -31.04 -11.48 26.98
N GLY A 257 -30.36 -12.48 26.43
CA GLY A 257 -30.97 -13.78 26.12
C GLY A 257 -31.54 -14.46 27.37
N TYR A 258 -30.81 -14.40 28.49
CA TYR A 258 -31.27 -14.95 29.77
C TYR A 258 -32.50 -14.23 30.33
N VAL A 259 -32.54 -12.90 30.24
CA VAL A 259 -33.71 -12.10 30.65
C VAL A 259 -34.95 -12.43 29.80
N VAL A 260 -34.79 -12.59 28.48
CA VAL A 260 -35.89 -13.00 27.59
C VAL A 260 -36.38 -14.40 27.93
N LEU A 261 -35.47 -15.32 28.27
CA LEU A 261 -35.83 -16.68 28.67
C LEU A 261 -36.61 -16.68 29.99
N LEU A 262 -36.14 -15.94 31.00
CA LEU A 262 -36.86 -15.77 32.27
C LEU A 262 -38.23 -15.12 32.08
N ALA A 263 -38.33 -14.10 31.23
CA ALA A 263 -39.61 -13.47 30.90
C ALA A 263 -40.55 -14.46 30.20
N SER A 264 -40.04 -15.29 29.29
CA SER A 264 -40.83 -16.31 28.58
C SER A 264 -41.36 -17.39 29.54
N VAL A 265 -40.53 -17.84 30.48
CA VAL A 265 -40.95 -18.78 31.54
C VAL A 265 -41.97 -18.12 32.49
N GLY A 266 -41.77 -16.85 32.85
CA GLY A 266 -42.72 -16.11 33.67
C GLY A 266 -44.07 -15.86 32.99
N LEU A 267 -44.06 -15.60 31.68
CA LEU A 267 -45.28 -15.39 30.88
C LEU A 267 -46.04 -16.70 30.64
N THR A 268 -45.36 -17.82 30.45
CA THR A 268 -45.98 -19.14 30.29
C THR A 268 -46.63 -19.66 31.58
N HIS A 269 -46.11 -19.30 32.75
CA HIS A 269 -46.74 -19.61 34.03
C HIS A 269 -47.92 -18.68 34.42
N ASN A 270 -48.17 -17.62 33.64
CA ASN A 270 -49.25 -16.68 33.93
C ASN A 270 -50.56 -17.11 33.26
N LYS A 271 -51.53 -17.57 34.08
CA LYS A 271 -52.87 -18.01 33.64
C LYS A 271 -53.64 -16.98 32.79
N ARG A 272 -53.32 -15.69 32.89
CA ARG A 272 -53.94 -14.64 32.04
C ARG A 272 -53.36 -14.63 30.63
N VAL A 273 -52.06 -14.85 30.48
CA VAL A 273 -51.36 -14.85 29.18
C VAL A 273 -51.73 -16.11 28.39
N GLU A 274 -51.86 -17.25 29.06
CA GLU A 274 -52.34 -18.50 28.44
C GLU A 274 -53.74 -18.32 27.81
N LYS A 275 -54.63 -17.57 28.49
CA LYS A 275 -55.97 -17.26 27.97
C LYS A 275 -55.92 -16.38 26.72
N TYR A 276 -55.03 -15.39 26.68
CA TYR A 276 -54.81 -14.55 25.49
C TYR A 276 -54.16 -15.33 24.34
N TYR A 277 -53.22 -16.23 24.63
CA TYR A 277 -52.58 -17.06 23.62
C TYR A 277 -53.58 -18.04 22.99
N LYS A 278 -54.45 -18.66 23.78
CA LYS A 278 -55.56 -19.50 23.30
C LYS A 278 -56.56 -18.70 22.44
N LEU A 279 -56.93 -17.49 22.87
CA LEU A 279 -57.78 -16.58 22.09
C LEU A 279 -57.13 -16.16 20.77
N PHE A 280 -55.81 -15.97 20.75
CA PHE A 280 -55.07 -15.62 19.54
C PHE A 280 -54.93 -16.82 18.59
N ALA A 281 -54.64 -18.00 19.10
CA ALA A 281 -54.57 -19.25 18.32
C ALA A 281 -55.91 -19.58 17.65
N GLN A 282 -57.03 -19.43 18.37
CA GLN A 282 -58.38 -19.59 17.82
C GLN A 282 -58.71 -18.56 16.73
N LYS A 283 -58.18 -17.35 16.83
CA LYS A 283 -58.42 -16.28 15.85
C LYS A 283 -57.57 -16.41 14.57
N VAL A 284 -56.47 -17.15 14.64
CA VAL A 284 -55.53 -17.38 13.53
C VAL A 284 -55.76 -18.76 12.88
N GLY A 285 -56.69 -19.57 13.40
CA GLY A 285 -57.06 -20.87 12.81
C GLY A 285 -56.01 -21.96 13.03
N LEU A 286 -55.25 -21.88 14.12
CA LEU A 286 -54.34 -22.92 14.60
C LEU A 286 -55.04 -23.72 15.70
N GLU A 287 -56.11 -24.43 15.33
CA GLU A 287 -56.61 -25.63 16.04
C GLU A 287 -56.76 -26.76 15.03
#